data_AF-A0A382P811-F1
#
_entry.id   AF-A0A382P811-F1
#
_cell.length_a   1.000
_cell.length_b   1.000
_cell.length_c   1.000
_cell.angle_alpha   90.00
_cell.angle_beta   90.00
_cell.angle_gamma   90.00
#
_symmetry.space_group_name_H-M   'P 1'
#
loop_
_entity.id
_entity.type
_entity.pdbx_description
1 polymer ?
#
loop_
_entity_poly.entity_id
_entity_poly.type
_entity_poly.pdbx_seq_one_letter_code
_entity_poly.pdbx_strand_id
1 'polypeptide(L)'
;KPTKLLPLWDLLGVGLGFSSAMIGKKAAMLCTASVEEVIDKHYQNQINNLSSDEKILKRKIKKFRDDEIHHKNIAYKHGASKEGVYSILDKIIKTGSRLAINISEKI
;
A
#
# COMPACT_ATOMS: atom_id res chain seq x y z
N LYS A 1 -8.97 0.15 16.82
CA LYS A 1 -8.31 1.35 17.38
C LYS A 1 -7.04 1.60 16.58
N PRO A 2 -6.65 2.85 16.30
CA PRO A 2 -5.41 3.13 15.58
C PRO A 2 -4.19 2.64 16.36
N THR A 3 -3.16 2.16 15.65
CA THR A 3 -1.91 1.71 16.27
C THR A 3 -1.19 2.89 16.96
N LYS A 4 -0.49 2.61 18.07
CA LYS A 4 0.34 3.64 18.74
C LYS A 4 1.52 4.10 17.88
N LEU A 5 1.87 3.33 16.85
CA LEU A 5 2.98 3.60 15.94
C LEU A 5 2.61 4.52 14.78
N LEU A 6 1.39 5.07 14.73
CA LEU A 6 0.96 5.96 13.65
C LEU A 6 1.95 7.10 13.35
N PRO A 7 2.49 7.85 14.34
CA PRO A 7 3.44 8.93 14.05
C PRO A 7 4.73 8.44 13.35
N LEU A 8 5.17 7.22 13.67
CA LEU A 8 6.34 6.61 13.05
C LEU A 8 6.03 6.21 11.61
N TRP A 9 4.87 5.58 11.37
CA TRP A 9 4.47 5.16 10.02
C TRP A 9 4.19 6.35 9.11
N ASP A 10 3.63 7.44 9.62
CA ASP A 10 3.43 8.68 8.87
C ASP A 10 4.76 9.26 8.40
N LEU A 11 5.76 9.34 9.29
CA LEU A 11 7.10 9.81 8.95
C LEU A 11 7.75 8.93 7.87
N LEU A 12 7.65 7.60 8.03
CA LEU A 12 8.20 6.64 7.07
C LEU A 12 7.49 6.69 5.73
N GLY A 13 6.16 6.88 5.71
CA GLY A 13 5.37 7.06 4.50
C GLY A 13 5.79 8.30 3.71
N VAL A 14 5.94 9.44 4.40
CA VAL A 14 6.43 10.68 3.78
C VAL A 14 7.86 10.52 3.26
N GLY A 15 8.75 9.92 4.05
CA GLY A 15 10.14 9.68 3.64
C GLY A 15 10.25 8.77 2.42
N LEU A 16 9.42 7.73 2.34
CA LEU A 16 9.34 6.83 1.19
C LEU A 16 8.84 7.55 -0.06
N GLY A 17 7.77 8.35 0.06
CA GLY A 17 7.25 9.17 -1.03
C GLY A 17 8.28 10.19 -1.54
N PHE A 18 8.91 10.92 -0.62
CA PHE A 18 9.92 11.93 -0.96
C PHE A 18 11.17 11.31 -1.62
N SER A 19 11.72 10.25 -1.03
CA SER A 19 12.91 9.58 -1.58
C SER A 19 12.66 8.97 -2.96
N SER A 20 11.50 8.35 -3.18
CA SER A 20 11.14 7.81 -4.50
C SER A 20 10.93 8.91 -5.54
N ALA A 21 10.38 10.07 -5.15
CA ALA A 21 10.27 11.24 -6.01
C ALA A 21 11.64 11.82 -6.40
N MET A 22 12.61 11.84 -5.47
CA MET A 22 13.99 12.27 -5.76
C MET A 22 14.69 11.36 -6.76
N ILE A 23 14.47 10.04 -6.70
CA ILE A 23 15.04 9.08 -7.67
C ILE A 23 14.43 9.32 -9.06
N GLY A 24 13.16 9.70 -9.12
CA GLY A 24 12.48 10.17 -10.32
C GLY A 24 11.11 9.57 -10.53
N LYS A 25 10.41 10.05 -11.57
CA LYS A 25 9.00 9.74 -11.82
C LYS A 25 8.68 8.24 -11.84
N LYS A 26 9.49 7.42 -12.53
CA LYS A 26 9.26 5.97 -12.61
C LYS A 26 9.39 5.28 -11.24
N ALA A 27 10.32 5.73 -10.40
CA ALA A 27 10.50 5.20 -9.05
C ALA A 27 9.34 5.61 -8.13
N ALA A 28 8.87 6.86 -8.21
CA ALA A 28 7.69 7.31 -7.49
C ALA A 28 6.44 6.54 -7.90
N MET A 29 6.22 6.33 -9.20
CA MET A 29 5.09 5.53 -9.69
C MET A 29 5.22 4.07 -9.25
N LEU A 30 6.43 3.48 -9.28
CA LEU A 30 6.63 2.15 -8.74
C LEU A 30 6.34 2.08 -7.25
N CYS A 31 6.76 3.08 -6.48
CA CYS A 31 6.47 3.15 -5.05
C CYS A 31 4.97 3.09 -4.79
N THR A 32 4.18 3.94 -5.45
CA THR A 32 2.72 3.91 -5.38
C THR A 32 2.20 2.52 -5.76
N ALA A 33 2.53 2.01 -6.95
CA ALA A 33 2.04 0.71 -7.41
C ALA A 33 2.38 -0.45 -6.45
N SER A 34 3.55 -0.39 -5.81
CA SER A 34 4.04 -1.42 -4.88
C SER A 34 3.29 -1.38 -3.56
N VAL A 35 3.10 -0.18 -2.99
CA VAL A 35 2.33 0.03 -1.75
C VAL A 35 0.87 -0.38 -1.97
N GLU A 36 0.25 0.10 -3.05
CA GLU A 36 -1.17 -0.20 -3.33
C GLU A 36 -1.41 -1.68 -3.59
N GLU A 37 -0.46 -2.41 -4.16
CA GLU A 37 -0.58 -3.87 -4.32
C GLU A 37 -0.60 -4.60 -2.96
N VAL A 38 0.07 -4.06 -1.94
CA VAL A 38 0.03 -4.60 -0.58
C VAL A 38 -1.28 -4.22 0.11
N ILE A 39 -1.72 -2.97 -0.02
CA ILE A 39 -2.95 -2.48 0.60
C ILE A 39 -4.18 -3.21 0.01
N ASP A 40 -4.23 -3.40 -1.32
CA ASP A 40 -5.26 -4.19 -2.01
C ASP A 40 -5.43 -5.58 -1.38
N LYS A 41 -4.30 -6.29 -1.18
CA LYS A 41 -4.30 -7.62 -0.53
C LYS A 41 -4.75 -7.55 0.92
N HIS A 42 -4.29 -6.54 1.67
CA HIS A 42 -4.68 -6.36 3.05
C HIS A 42 -6.19 -6.07 3.19
N TYR A 43 -6.75 -5.19 2.36
CA TYR A 43 -8.20 -4.96 2.34
C TYR A 43 -8.99 -6.19 1.90
N GLN A 44 -8.49 -6.97 0.94
CA GLN A 44 -9.13 -8.24 0.59
C GLN A 44 -9.18 -9.19 1.80
N ASN A 45 -8.10 -9.27 2.57
CA ASN A 45 -8.07 -10.08 3.80
C ASN A 45 -9.06 -9.56 4.84
N GLN A 46 -9.15 -8.23 5.04
CA GLN A 46 -10.17 -7.65 5.93
C GLN A 46 -11.59 -8.01 5.48
N ILE A 47 -11.89 -7.89 4.19
CA ILE A 47 -13.20 -8.25 3.60
C ILE A 47 -13.55 -9.72 3.85
N ASN A 48 -12.54 -10.61 3.80
CA ASN A 48 -12.72 -12.05 4.03
C ASN A 48 -12.94 -12.38 5.52
N ASN A 49 -12.35 -11.60 6.43
CA ASN A 49 -12.44 -11.81 7.88
C ASN A 49 -13.67 -11.16 8.52
N LEU A 50 -14.37 -10.28 7.80
CA LEU A 50 -15.59 -9.61 8.29
C LEU A 50 -16.79 -10.55 8.32
N SER A 51 -17.58 -10.46 9.39
CA SER A 51 -18.81 -11.22 9.57
C SER A 51 -19.92 -10.78 8.60
N SER A 52 -20.96 -11.62 8.44
CA SER A 52 -22.12 -11.33 7.57
C SER A 52 -22.91 -10.09 7.99
N ASP A 53 -22.79 -9.71 9.26
CA ASP A 53 -23.62 -8.68 9.89
C ASP A 53 -22.98 -7.28 9.71
N GLU A 54 -21.70 -7.23 9.35
CA GLU A 54 -20.91 -6.02 9.13
C GLU A 54 -21.00 -5.49 7.69
N LYS A 55 -22.19 -5.58 7.07
CA LYS A 55 -22.39 -5.26 5.64
C LYS A 55 -21.95 -3.85 5.24
N ILE A 56 -22.15 -2.87 6.12
CA ILE A 56 -21.77 -1.46 5.87
C ILE A 56 -20.24 -1.32 5.84
N LEU A 57 -19.55 -1.92 6.81
CA LEU A 57 -18.09 -1.86 6.91
C LEU A 57 -17.44 -2.59 5.72
N LYS A 58 -17.94 -3.78 5.39
CA LYS A 58 -17.49 -4.56 4.23
C LYS A 58 -17.63 -3.76 2.93
N ARG A 59 -18.73 -3.04 2.74
CA ARG A 59 -18.93 -2.16 1.57
C ARG A 59 -17.93 -1.02 1.53
N LYS A 60 -17.65 -0.38 2.67
CA LYS A 60 -16.65 0.72 2.74
C LYS A 60 -15.24 0.22 2.38
N ILE A 61 -14.81 -0.89 2.97
CA ILE A 61 -13.47 -1.46 2.67
C ILE A 61 -13.39 -1.91 1.21
N LYS A 62 -14.47 -2.47 0.65
CA LYS A 62 -14.50 -2.80 -0.79
C LYS A 62 -14.32 -1.56 -1.65
N LYS A 63 -14.99 -0.44 -1.33
CA LYS A 63 -14.80 0.82 -2.04
C LYS A 63 -13.34 1.29 -1.97
N PHE A 64 -12.76 1.34 -0.77
CA PHE A 64 -11.35 1.75 -0.62
C PHE A 64 -10.40 0.84 -1.39
N ARG A 65 -10.64 -0.47 -1.39
CA ARG A 65 -9.89 -1.42 -2.20
C ARG A 65 -9.99 -1.14 -3.70
N ASP A 66 -11.19 -0.82 -4.19
CA ASP A 66 -11.39 -0.48 -5.60
C ASP A 66 -10.64 0.82 -5.96
N ASP A 67 -10.60 1.79 -5.04
CA ASP A 67 -9.81 3.02 -5.17
C ASP A 67 -8.29 2.71 -5.25
N GLU A 68 -7.76 1.81 -4.42
CA GLU A 68 -6.33 1.42 -4.49
C GLU A 68 -5.98 0.65 -5.77
N ILE A 69 -6.89 -0.18 -6.26
CA ILE A 69 -6.73 -0.82 -7.57
C ILE A 69 -6.65 0.25 -8.67
N HIS A 70 -7.47 1.30 -8.58
CA HIS A 70 -7.43 2.42 -9.51
C HIS A 70 -6.10 3.19 -9.43
N HIS A 71 -5.62 3.53 -8.23
CA HIS A 71 -4.33 4.19 -8.01
C HIS A 71 -3.16 3.38 -8.58
N LYS A 72 -3.14 2.08 -8.29
CA LYS A 72 -2.16 1.14 -8.87
C LYS A 72 -2.17 1.16 -10.40
N ASN A 73 -3.34 1.12 -11.01
CA ASN A 73 -3.48 1.14 -12.47
C ASN A 73 -3.00 2.48 -13.06
N ILE A 74 -3.29 3.61 -12.42
CA ILE A 74 -2.75 4.92 -12.80
C ILE A 74 -1.22 4.90 -12.75
N ALA A 75 -0.64 4.36 -11.68
CA ALA A 75 0.82 4.29 -11.53
C ALA A 75 1.49 3.48 -12.66
N TYR A 76 0.93 2.32 -13.03
CA TYR A 76 1.43 1.56 -14.19
C TYR A 76 1.28 2.33 -15.50
N LYS A 77 0.13 2.99 -15.74
CA LYS A 77 -0.06 3.84 -16.92
C LYS A 77 0.95 4.99 -17.01
N HIS A 78 1.42 5.48 -15.87
CA HIS A 78 2.40 6.58 -15.78
C HIS A 78 3.85 6.11 -15.70
N GLY A 79 4.12 4.82 -15.90
CA GLY A 79 5.46 4.28 -16.09
C GLY A 79 6.04 3.54 -14.88
N ALA A 80 5.22 3.11 -13.92
CA ALA A 80 5.67 2.09 -12.95
C ALA A 80 6.11 0.84 -13.72
N SER A 81 7.32 0.37 -13.45
CA SER A 81 7.88 -0.87 -14.00
C SER A 81 8.65 -1.59 -12.92
N LYS A 82 8.66 -2.93 -12.98
CA LYS A 82 9.39 -3.80 -12.06
C LYS A 82 10.63 -4.41 -12.72
N GLU A 83 11.04 -3.89 -13.86
CA GLU A 83 12.18 -4.43 -14.61
C GLU A 83 13.52 -3.97 -14.04
N GLY A 84 14.54 -4.85 -14.15
CA GLY A 84 15.89 -4.56 -13.70
C GLY A 84 15.97 -4.14 -12.23
N VAL A 85 16.62 -3.00 -11.97
CA VAL A 85 16.84 -2.45 -10.62
C VAL A 85 15.53 -2.14 -9.88
N TYR A 86 14.46 -1.85 -10.61
CA TYR A 86 13.15 -1.56 -10.02
C TYR A 86 12.50 -2.80 -9.38
N SER A 87 12.87 -4.02 -9.80
CA SER A 87 12.42 -5.25 -9.14
C SER A 87 12.87 -5.32 -7.67
N ILE A 88 14.09 -4.83 -7.39
CA ILE A 88 14.65 -4.80 -6.04
C ILE A 88 13.88 -3.78 -5.21
N LEU A 89 13.64 -2.60 -5.75
CA LEU A 89 12.85 -1.55 -5.10
C LEU A 89 11.42 -2.03 -4.78
N ASP A 90 10.74 -2.70 -5.74
CA ASP A 90 9.41 -3.31 -5.53
C ASP A 90 9.40 -4.25 -4.32
N LYS A 91 10.39 -5.15 -4.24
CA LYS A 91 10.50 -6.12 -3.15
C LYS A 91 10.75 -5.44 -1.81
N ILE A 92 11.62 -4.44 -1.75
CA ILE A 92 11.92 -3.68 -0.52
C ILE A 92 10.65 -2.99 -0.03
N ILE A 93 9.97 -2.23 -0.90
CA ILE A 93 8.77 -1.48 -0.55
C ILE A 93 7.68 -2.42 -0.07
N LYS A 94 7.39 -3.49 -0.83
CA LYS A 94 6.34 -4.45 -0.46
C LYS A 94 6.62 -5.14 0.88
N THR A 95 7.88 -5.49 1.12
CA THR A 95 8.28 -6.15 2.38
C THR A 95 8.11 -5.19 3.55
N GLY A 96 8.59 -3.94 3.39
CA GLY A 96 8.41 -2.88 4.39
C GLY A 96 6.94 -2.62 4.72
N SER A 97 6.10 -2.43 3.70
CA SER A 97 4.66 -2.20 3.89
C SER A 97 3.96 -3.38 4.58
N ARG A 98 4.27 -4.62 4.21
CA ARG A 98 3.71 -5.81 4.89
C ARG A 98 4.13 -5.88 6.34
N LEU A 99 5.39 -5.57 6.65
CA LEU A 99 5.88 -5.55 8.02
C LEU A 99 5.16 -4.46 8.84
N ALA A 100 5.02 -3.25 8.29
CA ALA A 100 4.31 -2.17 8.96
C ALA A 100 2.86 -2.56 9.27
N ILE A 101 2.15 -3.17 8.32
CA ILE A 101 0.79 -3.69 8.51
C ILE A 101 0.76 -4.75 9.62
N ASN A 102 1.61 -5.79 9.52
CA ASN A 102 1.63 -6.89 10.48
C ASN A 102 1.96 -6.44 11.91
N ILE A 103 2.83 -5.44 12.07
CA ILE A 103 3.18 -4.87 13.37
C ILE A 103 1.98 -4.04 13.89
N SER A 104 1.35 -3.25 13.02
CA SER A 104 0.22 -2.39 13.39
C SER A 104 -1.05 -3.16 13.73
N GLU A 105 -1.26 -4.33 13.13
CA GLU A 105 -2.38 -5.23 13.49
C GLU A 105 -2.23 -5.81 14.90
N LYS A 106 -1.00 -5.88 15.42
CA LYS A 106 -0.69 -6.48 16.74
C LYS A 106 -0.56 -5.45 17.87
N ILE A 107 -0.27 -4.18 17.55
CA ILE A 107 0.05 -3.10 18.50
C ILE A 107 -0.97 -1.97 18.42
#